data_AF-A0A918MC85-F1
#
_entry.id   AF-A0A918MC85-F1
#
_cell.length_a   1.000
_cell.length_b   1.000
_cell.length_c   1.000
_cell.angle_alpha   90.00
_cell.angle_beta   90.00
_cell.angle_gamma   90.00
#
_symmetry.space_group_name_H-M   'P 1'
#
loop_
_entity.id
_entity.type
_entity.pdbx_description
1 polymer ?
#
loop_
_entity_poly.entity_id
_entity_poly.type
_entity_poly.pdbx_seq_one_letter_code
_entity_poly.pdbx_strand_id
1 'polypeptide(L)'
;MRGLTGAGSVGTRGSTQAVIAAGAALAALALFVAACGTGGTGTRDEGPAHASAATGAVAPASPSPSPTSRYRLVDAVSLLKKDPAVSTAVKQELKPCSGDGYPVEASYGDLTGGSVNDVLVNVWACGDSVGIGSYVYRDVGGTYKNVFKAEDSPVFSEIDGTELTVTKQVYDTDDTAANPSRETVITYDWRAGRFSERTRHETYYSRTGGDAAATQDN
;
A
#
# COMPACT_ATOMS: atom_id res chain seq x y z
N MET A 1 -24.20 89.45 -32.12
CA MET A 1 -24.62 88.16 -32.73
C MET A 1 -23.68 87.09 -32.21
N ARG A 2 -24.05 86.40 -31.11
CA ARG A 2 -24.55 85.01 -31.04
C ARG A 2 -23.59 83.92 -31.59
N GLY A 3 -23.12 83.07 -30.66
CA GLY A 3 -22.56 81.71 -30.87
C GLY A 3 -21.03 81.67 -31.06
N LEU A 4 -20.24 80.71 -30.57
CA LEU A 4 -20.50 79.43 -29.92
C LEU A 4 -19.22 78.99 -29.15
N THR A 5 -19.42 78.44 -27.95
CA THR A 5 -18.75 77.30 -27.30
C THR A 5 -17.34 76.85 -27.72
N GLY A 6 -16.46 76.78 -26.72
CA GLY A 6 -15.86 75.49 -26.31
C GLY A 6 -14.47 75.15 -26.84
N ALA A 7 -13.43 75.56 -26.10
CA ALA A 7 -12.09 75.00 -26.23
C ALA A 7 -11.55 74.62 -24.84
N GLY A 8 -11.13 73.35 -24.71
CA GLY A 8 -10.01 72.91 -23.89
C GLY A 8 -10.25 72.67 -22.41
N SER A 9 -10.27 71.40 -22.00
CA SER A 9 -9.09 70.81 -21.34
C SER A 9 -9.35 69.35 -20.96
N VAL A 10 -8.58 68.47 -21.59
CA VAL A 10 -8.27 67.13 -21.10
C VAL A 10 -7.41 67.30 -19.85
N GLY A 11 -7.74 66.62 -18.75
CA GLY A 11 -7.03 66.77 -17.48
C GLY A 11 -7.32 65.68 -16.46
N THR A 12 -6.72 64.52 -16.69
CA THR A 12 -6.05 63.69 -15.67
C THR A 12 -6.91 63.11 -14.53
N ARG A 13 -7.65 62.04 -14.84
CA ARG A 13 -8.15 61.09 -13.83
C ARG A 13 -7.08 60.03 -13.58
N GLY A 14 -6.10 60.33 -12.73
CA GLY A 14 -4.98 59.42 -12.49
C GLY A 14 -4.18 59.77 -11.23
N SER A 15 -4.69 59.39 -10.06
CA SER A 15 -3.88 59.42 -8.83
C SER A 15 -4.36 58.46 -7.73
N THR A 16 -5.57 57.91 -7.80
CA THR A 16 -6.10 57.00 -6.75
C THR A 16 -5.97 55.51 -7.07
N GLN A 17 -5.78 55.10 -8.33
CA GLN A 17 -5.61 53.67 -8.67
C GLN A 17 -4.16 53.16 -8.46
N ALA A 18 -3.16 54.03 -8.54
CA ALA A 18 -1.75 53.63 -8.42
C ALA A 18 -1.35 53.23 -6.99
N VAL A 19 -2.01 53.79 -5.97
CA VAL A 19 -1.67 53.52 -4.56
C VAL A 19 -2.16 52.13 -4.11
N ILE A 20 -3.28 51.64 -4.67
CA ILE A 20 -3.85 50.34 -4.28
C ILE A 20 -3.06 49.18 -4.90
N ALA A 21 -2.54 49.35 -6.12
CA ALA A 21 -1.76 48.31 -6.81
C ALA A 21 -0.37 48.07 -6.16
N ALA A 22 0.28 49.13 -5.67
CA ALA A 22 1.61 49.02 -5.07
C ALA A 22 1.61 48.31 -3.70
N GLY A 23 0.56 48.51 -2.89
CA GLY A 23 0.44 47.84 -1.58
C GLY A 23 0.17 46.34 -1.68
N ALA A 24 -0.65 45.93 -2.65
CA ALA A 24 -0.99 44.52 -2.86
C ALA A 24 0.20 43.69 -3.37
N ALA A 25 1.05 44.27 -4.23
CA ALA A 25 2.24 43.58 -4.75
C ALA A 25 3.33 43.34 -3.68
N LEU A 26 3.53 44.29 -2.76
CA LEU A 26 4.49 44.15 -1.66
C LEU A 26 4.01 43.16 -0.58
N ALA A 27 2.71 43.10 -0.30
CA ALA A 27 2.14 42.10 0.60
C ALA A 27 2.24 40.67 0.02
N ALA A 28 2.01 40.51 -1.28
CA ALA A 28 2.15 39.22 -1.96
C ALA A 28 3.61 38.74 -2.00
N LEU A 29 4.58 39.63 -2.23
CA LEU A 29 6.00 39.26 -2.17
C LEU A 29 6.44 38.85 -0.76
N ALA A 30 6.00 39.56 0.29
CA ALA A 30 6.36 39.23 1.67
C ALA A 30 5.79 37.88 2.14
N LEU A 31 4.61 37.48 1.64
CA LEU A 31 4.00 36.18 1.93
C LEU A 31 4.72 35.01 1.23
N PHE A 32 5.34 35.24 0.06
CA PHE A 32 6.03 34.18 -0.68
C PHE A 32 7.44 33.85 -0.18
N VAL A 33 8.10 34.74 0.59
CA VAL A 33 9.46 34.47 1.13
C VAL A 33 9.44 33.71 2.46
N ALA A 34 8.27 33.54 3.10
CA ALA A 34 8.15 32.88 4.40
C ALA A 34 7.83 31.37 4.33
N ALA A 35 7.64 30.80 3.13
CA ALA A 35 7.18 29.42 2.96
C ALA A 35 8.31 28.38 2.78
N CYS A 36 9.58 28.78 2.70
CA CYS A 36 10.71 27.85 2.79
C CYS A 36 11.05 27.55 4.26
N GLY A 37 10.07 27.09 5.03
CA GLY A 37 10.33 26.33 6.24
C GLY A 37 10.48 24.88 5.83
N THR A 38 11.70 24.37 5.77
CA THR A 38 11.96 22.93 5.67
C THR A 38 11.16 22.23 6.77
N GLY A 39 10.08 21.57 6.38
CA GLY A 39 9.20 20.81 7.26
C GLY A 39 10.06 19.85 8.06
N GLY A 40 9.95 19.95 9.39
CA GLY A 40 10.77 19.21 10.32
C GLY A 40 10.75 17.72 10.01
N THR A 41 11.92 17.12 9.95
CA THR A 41 12.06 15.71 10.31
C THR A 41 11.68 15.63 11.78
N GLY A 42 10.38 15.52 12.06
CA GLY A 42 9.84 15.28 13.38
C GLY A 42 10.27 13.88 13.82
N THR A 43 11.54 13.72 14.17
CA THR A 43 11.97 12.62 15.00
C THR A 43 11.30 12.87 16.34
N ARG A 44 10.23 12.13 16.58
CA ARG A 44 9.66 12.02 17.90
C ARG A 44 10.74 11.39 18.77
N ASP A 45 11.45 12.24 19.51
CA ASP A 45 12.38 11.77 20.52
C ASP A 45 11.51 11.26 21.67
N GLU A 46 11.25 9.95 21.67
CA GLU A 46 10.42 9.30 22.69
C GLU A 46 11.11 9.28 24.07
N GLY A 47 12.27 9.94 24.20
CA GLY A 47 13.08 9.96 25.42
C GLY A 47 13.66 8.58 25.74
N PRO A 48 14.67 8.49 26.62
CA PRO A 48 15.12 7.20 27.11
C PRO A 48 13.94 6.48 27.76
N ALA A 49 13.67 5.25 27.32
CA ALA A 49 12.66 4.39 27.92
C ALA A 49 12.82 4.42 29.44
N HIS A 50 11.83 4.99 30.14
CA HIS A 50 11.86 5.05 31.58
C HIS A 50 11.87 3.61 32.11
N ALA A 51 13.04 3.16 32.55
CA ALA A 51 13.17 2.00 33.40
C ALA A 51 12.57 2.38 34.76
N SER A 52 11.24 2.40 34.86
CA SER A 52 10.55 2.43 36.14
C SER A 52 10.63 1.03 36.76
N ALA A 53 11.82 0.71 37.26
CA ALA A 53 11.97 -0.11 38.45
C ALA A 53 12.56 0.81 39.52
N ALA A 54 12.14 0.85 40.77
CA ALA A 54 11.08 0.19 41.50
C ALA A 54 11.09 0.88 42.87
N THR A 55 10.06 1.61 43.26
CA THR A 55 9.85 2.02 44.67
C THR A 55 8.37 2.26 44.93
N GLY A 56 7.65 1.16 45.12
CA GLY A 56 6.26 1.15 45.55
C GLY A 56 5.78 -0.28 45.55
N ALA A 57 5.73 -0.90 46.73
CA ALA A 57 5.19 -2.24 46.91
C ALA A 57 3.68 -2.23 46.61
N VAL A 58 3.35 -2.35 45.34
CA VAL A 58 2.03 -2.78 44.88
C VAL A 58 2.16 -4.28 44.67
N ALA A 59 1.27 -5.06 45.30
CA ALA A 59 1.23 -6.51 45.08
C ALA A 59 1.23 -6.79 43.56
N PRO A 60 2.02 -7.77 43.08
CA PRO A 60 2.07 -8.06 41.66
C PRO A 60 0.66 -8.47 41.21
N ALA A 61 0.03 -7.63 40.40
CA ALA A 61 -1.14 -8.06 39.64
C ALA A 61 -0.68 -9.28 38.84
N SER A 62 -1.27 -10.44 39.10
CA SER A 62 -0.96 -11.65 38.35
C SER A 62 -1.11 -11.32 36.86
N PRO A 63 -0.11 -11.62 36.01
CA PRO A 63 -0.28 -11.45 34.58
C PRO A 63 -1.51 -12.27 34.18
N SER A 64 -2.54 -11.61 33.64
CA SER A 64 -3.63 -12.34 33.00
C SER A 64 -3.01 -13.19 31.90
N PRO A 65 -3.39 -14.47 31.77
CA PRO A 65 -2.86 -15.31 30.71
C PRO A 65 -3.12 -14.61 29.39
N SER A 66 -2.05 -14.27 28.66
CA SER A 66 -2.15 -13.89 27.26
C SER A 66 -2.95 -14.99 26.54
N PRO A 67 -3.89 -14.65 25.64
CA PRO A 67 -4.61 -15.66 24.90
C PRO A 67 -3.58 -16.60 24.28
N THR A 68 -3.66 -17.88 24.66
CA THR A 68 -2.83 -18.94 24.08
C THR A 68 -2.89 -18.79 22.58
N SER A 69 -1.74 -18.63 21.93
CA SER A 69 -1.68 -18.41 20.50
C SER A 69 -2.56 -19.44 19.77
N ARG A 70 -3.54 -18.96 19.01
CA ARG A 70 -4.48 -19.82 18.27
C ARG A 70 -3.86 -20.36 16.97
N TYR A 71 -2.58 -20.13 16.71
CA TYR A 71 -1.92 -20.64 15.51
C TYR A 71 -0.85 -21.68 15.84
N ARG A 72 -0.60 -22.57 14.86
CA ARG A 72 0.53 -23.51 14.87
C ARG A 72 1.47 -23.14 13.75
N LEU A 73 2.73 -22.87 14.11
CA LEU A 73 3.79 -22.60 13.13
C LEU A 73 3.94 -23.78 12.16
N VAL A 74 4.12 -23.46 10.89
CA VAL A 74 4.32 -24.45 9.82
C VAL A 74 5.62 -24.19 9.08
N ASP A 75 6.20 -25.26 8.54
CA ASP A 75 7.17 -25.15 7.45
C ASP A 75 6.39 -24.92 6.15
N ALA A 76 6.25 -23.66 5.75
CA ALA A 76 5.50 -23.25 4.56
C ALA A 76 6.08 -23.86 3.27
N VAL A 77 7.41 -23.99 3.17
CA VAL A 77 8.07 -24.59 2.00
C VAL A 77 7.70 -26.06 1.89
N SER A 78 7.80 -26.81 2.99
CA SER A 78 7.40 -28.23 3.02
C SER A 78 5.91 -28.40 2.74
N LEU A 79 5.06 -27.50 3.23
CA LEU A 79 3.61 -27.54 3.01
C LEU A 79 3.30 -27.41 1.51
N LEU A 80 3.85 -26.38 0.84
CA LEU A 80 3.66 -26.15 -0.58
C LEU A 80 4.25 -27.26 -1.46
N LYS A 81 5.45 -27.76 -1.14
CA LYS A 81 6.10 -28.84 -1.92
C LYS A 81 5.27 -30.13 -1.91
N LYS A 82 4.66 -30.47 -0.77
CA LYS A 82 3.83 -31.67 -0.59
C LYS A 82 2.41 -31.52 -1.15
N ASP A 83 1.92 -30.29 -1.30
CA ASP A 83 0.58 -30.02 -1.79
C ASP A 83 0.46 -30.28 -3.30
N PRO A 84 -0.38 -31.23 -3.75
CA PRO A 84 -0.57 -31.51 -5.18
C PRO A 84 -1.31 -30.39 -5.92
N ALA A 85 -2.00 -29.48 -5.23
CA ALA A 85 -2.70 -28.36 -5.85
C ALA A 85 -1.74 -27.25 -6.33
N VAL A 86 -0.54 -27.17 -5.74
CA VAL A 86 0.50 -26.21 -6.12
C VAL A 86 1.12 -26.65 -7.45
N SER A 87 1.15 -25.75 -8.43
CA SER A 87 1.67 -26.08 -9.76
C SER A 87 3.17 -26.34 -9.76
N THR A 88 3.62 -27.10 -10.76
CA THR A 88 5.04 -27.37 -10.99
C THR A 88 5.85 -26.07 -11.16
N ALA A 89 5.28 -25.06 -11.83
CA ALA A 89 5.93 -23.77 -12.06
C ALA A 89 6.26 -23.07 -10.72
N VAL A 90 5.29 -22.99 -9.80
CA VAL A 90 5.55 -22.41 -8.47
C VAL A 90 6.55 -23.28 -7.69
N LYS A 91 6.43 -24.61 -7.75
CA LYS A 91 7.38 -25.51 -7.05
C LYS A 91 8.82 -25.38 -7.53
N GLN A 92 9.04 -25.03 -8.80
CA GLN A 92 10.38 -24.77 -9.34
C GLN A 92 11.02 -23.50 -8.79
N GLU A 93 10.20 -22.53 -8.37
CA GLU A 93 10.66 -21.30 -7.71
C GLU A 93 10.79 -21.45 -6.18
N LEU A 94 10.29 -22.54 -5.59
CA LEU A 94 10.55 -22.91 -4.19
C LEU A 94 11.96 -23.49 -4.02
N LYS A 95 12.95 -22.62 -4.24
CA LYS A 95 14.38 -22.79 -4.02
C LYS A 95 14.91 -21.58 -3.23
N PRO A 96 16.03 -21.70 -2.52
CA PRO A 96 16.64 -20.55 -1.88
C PRO A 96 17.04 -19.49 -2.92
N CYS A 97 16.66 -18.23 -2.70
CA CYS A 97 16.95 -17.13 -3.63
C CYS A 97 18.25 -16.40 -3.31
N SER A 98 18.64 -16.38 -2.04
CA SER A 98 19.89 -15.81 -1.53
C SER A 98 20.22 -16.47 -0.19
N GLY A 99 21.39 -17.10 -0.10
CA GLY A 99 21.73 -17.95 1.05
C GLY A 99 20.70 -19.09 1.20
N ASP A 100 20.18 -19.25 2.42
CA ASP A 100 19.21 -20.30 2.75
C ASP A 100 17.74 -19.80 2.76
N GLY A 101 17.52 -18.52 2.45
CA GLY A 101 16.19 -17.89 2.47
C GLY A 101 15.33 -18.28 1.26
N TYR A 102 14.13 -18.80 1.53
CA TYR A 102 13.12 -19.07 0.52
C TYR A 102 12.22 -17.86 0.28
N PRO A 103 11.67 -17.67 -0.94
CA PRO A 103 10.81 -16.55 -1.28
C PRO A 103 9.37 -16.83 -0.84
N VAL A 104 9.17 -17.09 0.44
CA VAL A 104 7.85 -17.40 1.00
C VAL A 104 7.58 -16.59 2.26
N GLU A 105 6.34 -16.15 2.41
CA GLU A 105 5.83 -15.51 3.62
C GLU A 105 4.64 -16.33 4.11
N ALA A 106 4.56 -16.53 5.42
CA ALA A 106 3.43 -17.17 6.08
C ALA A 106 2.80 -16.22 7.10
N SER A 107 1.53 -15.89 6.90
CA SER A 107 0.72 -15.07 7.80
C SER A 107 -0.39 -15.94 8.41
N TYR A 108 -0.82 -15.63 9.63
CA TYR A 108 -1.79 -16.46 10.37
C TYR A 108 -3.01 -15.62 10.79
N GLY A 109 -4.22 -16.09 10.49
CA GLY A 109 -5.45 -15.35 10.81
C GLY A 109 -6.71 -16.22 10.79
N ASP A 110 -7.83 -15.67 11.24
CA ASP A 110 -9.12 -16.38 11.26
C ASP A 110 -9.91 -16.08 9.99
N LEU A 111 -9.65 -16.83 8.93
CA LEU A 111 -10.35 -16.66 7.65
C LEU A 111 -11.56 -17.60 7.54
N THR A 112 -11.51 -18.74 8.22
CA THR A 112 -12.45 -19.82 8.01
C THR A 112 -13.31 -20.14 9.23
N GLY A 113 -13.08 -19.51 10.39
CA GLY A 113 -13.79 -19.75 11.65
C GLY A 113 -13.34 -21.02 12.39
N GLY A 114 -12.10 -21.45 12.17
CA GLY A 114 -11.53 -22.65 12.80
C GLY A 114 -11.16 -22.45 14.28
N SER A 115 -10.91 -23.53 15.00
CA SER A 115 -10.34 -23.47 16.35
C SER A 115 -8.85 -23.10 16.36
N VAL A 116 -8.18 -23.28 15.21
CA VAL A 116 -6.81 -22.88 14.94
C VAL A 116 -6.85 -21.91 13.75
N ASN A 117 -6.06 -20.85 13.81
CA ASN A 117 -5.94 -19.88 12.71
C ASN A 117 -5.49 -20.59 11.42
N ASP A 118 -6.00 -20.10 10.30
CA ASP A 118 -5.58 -20.46 8.97
C ASP A 118 -4.19 -19.89 8.67
N VAL A 119 -3.48 -20.50 7.71
CA VAL A 119 -2.19 -20.03 7.22
C VAL A 119 -2.37 -19.50 5.81
N LEU A 120 -2.10 -18.21 5.62
CA LEU A 120 -1.91 -17.61 4.31
C LEU A 120 -0.44 -17.73 3.93
N VAL A 121 -0.15 -18.28 2.75
CA VAL A 121 1.21 -18.39 2.21
C VAL A 121 1.31 -17.66 0.88
N ASN A 122 2.15 -16.63 0.80
CA ASN A 122 2.52 -15.96 -0.44
C ASN A 122 3.89 -16.45 -0.92
N VAL A 123 4.06 -16.56 -2.23
CA VAL A 123 5.30 -17.02 -2.89
C VAL A 123 5.73 -16.01 -3.93
N TRP A 124 7.02 -15.68 -3.94
CA TRP A 124 7.61 -14.80 -4.94
C TRP A 124 8.61 -15.51 -5.83
N ALA A 125 8.83 -14.97 -7.03
CA ALA A 125 9.97 -15.34 -7.86
C ALA A 125 11.28 -14.77 -7.25
N CYS A 126 12.36 -15.54 -7.33
CA CYS A 126 13.64 -15.17 -6.70
C CYS A 126 14.31 -13.93 -7.29
N GLY A 127 14.06 -13.60 -8.56
CA GLY A 127 14.81 -12.57 -9.29
C GLY A 127 14.30 -11.15 -9.08
N ASP A 128 12.99 -10.98 -9.06
CA ASP A 128 12.31 -9.69 -9.13
C ASP A 128 11.26 -9.50 -8.03
N SER A 129 11.14 -10.47 -7.12
CA SER A 129 10.13 -10.47 -6.05
C SER A 129 8.71 -10.32 -6.60
N VAL A 130 8.43 -10.82 -7.79
CA VAL A 130 7.07 -10.86 -8.35
C VAL A 130 6.29 -11.99 -7.67
N GLY A 131 5.11 -11.69 -7.16
CA GLY A 131 4.25 -12.68 -6.51
C GLY A 131 3.70 -13.68 -7.52
N ILE A 132 4.04 -14.96 -7.37
CA ILE A 132 3.68 -16.02 -8.32
C ILE A 132 2.63 -16.99 -7.78
N GLY A 133 2.28 -16.89 -6.49
CA GLY A 133 1.29 -17.76 -5.90
C GLY A 133 0.86 -17.32 -4.52
N SER A 134 -0.41 -17.59 -4.21
CA SER A 134 -1.00 -17.35 -2.90
C SER A 134 -1.96 -18.49 -2.53
N TYR A 135 -1.87 -18.95 -1.27
CA TYR A 135 -2.56 -20.16 -0.80
C TYR A 135 -3.09 -19.97 0.62
N VAL A 136 -4.31 -20.44 0.89
CA VAL A 136 -4.81 -20.53 2.27
C VAL A 136 -4.91 -21.98 2.68
N TYR A 137 -4.36 -22.28 3.85
CA TYR A 137 -4.42 -23.59 4.48
C TYR A 137 -5.21 -23.53 5.78
N ARG A 138 -6.19 -24.43 5.89
CA ARG A 138 -7.05 -24.58 7.07
C ARG A 138 -6.68 -25.83 7.85
N ASP A 139 -6.70 -25.76 9.18
CA ASP A 139 -6.57 -26.96 10.01
C ASP A 139 -7.80 -27.86 9.90
N VAL A 140 -7.58 -29.11 9.50
CA VAL A 140 -8.59 -30.17 9.48
C VAL A 140 -8.07 -31.34 10.29
N GLY A 141 -8.50 -31.42 11.55
CA GLY A 141 -8.10 -32.49 12.46
C GLY A 141 -6.60 -32.53 12.73
N GLY A 142 -5.95 -31.36 12.87
CA GLY A 142 -4.51 -31.24 13.11
C GLY A 142 -3.64 -31.26 11.84
N THR A 143 -4.25 -31.41 10.65
CA THR A 143 -3.55 -31.34 9.37
C THR A 143 -4.03 -30.14 8.58
N TYR A 144 -3.09 -29.27 8.18
CA TYR A 144 -3.39 -28.16 7.28
C TYR A 144 -3.75 -28.65 5.87
N LYS A 145 -4.88 -28.19 5.34
CA LYS A 145 -5.41 -28.51 4.02
C LYS A 145 -5.60 -27.24 3.20
N ASN A 146 -5.18 -27.28 1.95
CA ASN A 146 -5.39 -26.18 1.01
C ASN A 146 -6.90 -25.98 0.77
N VAL A 147 -7.36 -24.75 0.96
CA VAL A 147 -8.75 -24.34 0.76
C VAL A 147 -8.88 -23.11 -0.15
N PHE A 148 -7.77 -22.53 -0.58
CA PHE A 148 -7.69 -21.44 -1.54
C PHE A 148 -6.38 -21.49 -2.31
N LYS A 149 -6.44 -21.13 -3.59
CA LYS A 149 -5.30 -21.06 -4.49
C LYS A 149 -5.50 -19.92 -5.49
N ALA A 150 -4.46 -19.11 -5.67
CA ALA A 150 -4.32 -18.20 -6.81
C ALA A 150 -2.86 -18.23 -7.31
N GLU A 151 -2.64 -18.50 -8.60
CA GLU A 151 -1.31 -18.58 -9.23
C GLU A 151 -1.20 -17.70 -10.50
N ASP A 152 -2.20 -16.86 -10.76
CA ASP A 152 -2.16 -15.91 -11.88
C ASP A 152 -1.23 -14.75 -11.51
N SER A 153 0.06 -14.89 -11.81
CA SER A 153 1.09 -13.89 -11.55
C SER A 153 0.89 -12.61 -12.39
N PRO A 154 1.13 -11.40 -11.84
CA PRO A 154 1.48 -11.14 -10.43
C PRO A 154 0.29 -11.22 -9.48
N VAL A 155 0.45 -11.96 -8.38
CA VAL A 155 -0.58 -12.13 -7.34
C VAL A 155 0.00 -11.97 -5.95
N PHE A 156 -0.72 -11.27 -5.09
CA PHE A 156 -0.45 -11.15 -3.67
C PHE A 156 -1.77 -11.20 -2.90
N SER A 157 -1.76 -11.78 -1.69
CA SER A 157 -2.96 -11.76 -0.85
C SER A 157 -2.64 -11.32 0.57
N GLU A 158 -3.66 -10.82 1.24
CA GLU A 158 -3.61 -10.31 2.61
C GLU A 158 -4.81 -10.81 3.42
N ILE A 159 -4.63 -10.89 4.74
CA ILE A 159 -5.71 -11.14 5.69
C ILE A 159 -6.20 -9.78 6.20
N ASP A 160 -7.45 -9.43 5.90
CA ASP A 160 -8.11 -8.24 6.43
C ASP A 160 -9.27 -8.66 7.34
N GLY A 161 -9.05 -8.64 8.66
CA GLY A 161 -9.98 -9.18 9.63
C GLY A 161 -10.24 -10.68 9.42
N THR A 162 -11.43 -11.02 8.94
CA THR A 162 -11.83 -12.39 8.58
C THR A 162 -11.96 -12.61 7.08
N GLU A 163 -11.52 -11.64 6.28
CA GLU A 163 -11.61 -11.65 4.83
C GLU A 163 -10.23 -11.89 4.22
N LEU A 164 -10.22 -12.57 3.08
CA LEU A 164 -9.03 -12.73 2.26
C LEU A 164 -9.10 -11.72 1.12
N THR A 165 -8.14 -10.80 1.04
CA THR A 165 -8.00 -9.89 -0.08
C THR A 165 -6.94 -10.40 -1.02
N VAL A 166 -7.21 -10.46 -2.32
CA VAL A 166 -6.31 -10.92 -3.37
C VAL A 166 -6.14 -9.81 -4.39
N THR A 167 -4.91 -9.36 -4.55
CA THR A 167 -4.51 -8.32 -5.49
C THR A 167 -3.82 -8.96 -6.69
N LYS A 168 -4.27 -8.61 -7.88
CA LYS A 168 -3.67 -9.03 -9.15
C LYS A 168 -3.32 -7.81 -9.98
N GLN A 169 -2.12 -7.79 -10.54
CA GLN A 169 -1.71 -6.74 -11.48
C GLN A 169 -1.74 -7.27 -12.91
N VAL A 170 -2.12 -6.42 -13.85
CA VAL A 170 -2.23 -6.74 -15.28
C VAL A 170 -1.40 -5.74 -16.07
N TYR A 171 -0.56 -6.29 -16.95
CA TYR A 171 0.40 -5.55 -17.74
C TYR A 171 0.01 -5.63 -19.23
N ASP A 172 -0.12 -4.49 -19.88
CA ASP A 172 -0.24 -4.35 -21.34
C ASP A 172 1.14 -4.49 -22.01
N THR A 173 1.18 -4.58 -23.34
CA THR A 173 2.41 -4.81 -24.12
C THR A 173 3.53 -3.81 -23.87
N ASP A 174 3.18 -2.56 -23.57
CA ASP A 174 4.15 -1.46 -23.39
C ASP A 174 4.42 -1.15 -21.91
N ASP A 175 3.90 -1.95 -20.98
CA ASP A 175 4.07 -1.72 -19.55
C ASP A 175 5.49 -2.12 -19.09
N THR A 176 6.04 -1.34 -18.17
CA THR A 176 7.25 -1.73 -17.45
C THR A 176 6.87 -2.44 -16.16
N ALA A 177 7.79 -3.23 -15.57
CA ALA A 177 7.53 -3.96 -14.32
C ALA A 177 7.00 -3.07 -13.18
N ALA A 178 7.40 -1.79 -13.15
CA ALA A 178 6.98 -0.82 -12.14
C ALA A 178 5.62 -0.13 -12.44
N ASN A 179 5.09 -0.26 -13.67
CA ASN A 179 3.89 0.46 -14.11
C ASN A 179 2.89 -0.51 -14.74
N PRO A 180 2.13 -1.27 -13.94
CA PRO A 180 1.01 -2.05 -14.47
C PRO A 180 -0.07 -1.10 -15.02
N SER A 181 -0.74 -1.51 -16.09
CA SER A 181 -1.89 -0.79 -16.64
C SER A 181 -3.15 -0.95 -15.80
N ARG A 182 -3.30 -2.09 -15.10
CA ARG A 182 -4.49 -2.36 -14.28
C ARG A 182 -4.14 -3.15 -13.03
N GLU A 183 -4.90 -2.90 -11.97
CA GLU A 183 -4.93 -3.73 -10.77
C GLU A 183 -6.37 -4.20 -10.50
N THR A 184 -6.51 -5.44 -10.06
CA THR A 184 -7.77 -6.00 -9.60
C THR A 184 -7.61 -6.44 -8.15
N VAL A 185 -8.44 -5.90 -7.26
CA VAL A 185 -8.51 -6.29 -5.86
C VAL A 185 -9.81 -7.06 -5.65
N ILE A 186 -9.71 -8.30 -5.20
CA ILE A 186 -10.85 -9.18 -4.95
C ILE A 186 -10.87 -9.55 -3.47
N THR A 187 -11.97 -9.27 -2.81
CA THR A 187 -12.18 -9.66 -1.41
C THR A 187 -13.04 -10.91 -1.37
N TYR A 188 -12.62 -11.91 -0.61
CA TYR A 188 -13.31 -13.16 -0.40
C TYR A 188 -13.71 -13.33 1.06
N ASP A 189 -14.84 -13.99 1.28
CA ASP A 189 -15.22 -14.50 2.59
C ASP A 189 -15.42 -16.02 2.55
N TRP A 190 -15.30 -16.66 3.71
CA TRP A 190 -15.52 -18.09 3.84
C TRP A 190 -17.01 -18.39 4.02
N ARG A 191 -17.61 -19.07 3.04
CA ARG A 191 -19.02 -19.49 3.08
C ARG A 191 -19.21 -20.88 2.51
N ALA A 192 -20.02 -21.68 3.20
CA ALA A 192 -20.38 -23.02 2.76
C ALA A 192 -19.17 -23.91 2.39
N GLY A 193 -18.08 -23.81 3.15
CA GLY A 193 -16.91 -24.65 2.97
C GLY A 193 -15.94 -24.21 1.87
N ARG A 194 -16.05 -22.99 1.36
CA ARG A 194 -15.13 -22.41 0.36
C ARG A 194 -15.04 -20.90 0.47
N PHE A 195 -13.99 -20.31 -0.09
CA PHE A 195 -13.95 -18.87 -0.33
C PHE A 195 -14.93 -18.49 -1.45
N SER A 196 -15.73 -17.46 -1.21
CA SER A 196 -16.65 -16.86 -2.17
C SER A 196 -16.27 -15.40 -2.37
N GLU A 197 -16.22 -14.95 -3.62
CA GLU A 197 -15.97 -13.55 -3.92
C GLU A 197 -17.10 -12.70 -3.32
N ARG A 198 -16.73 -11.71 -2.52
CA ARG A 198 -17.64 -10.74 -1.89
C ARG A 198 -17.68 -9.46 -2.71
N THR A 199 -16.49 -8.92 -3.02
CA THR A 199 -16.33 -7.68 -3.78
C THR A 199 -15.15 -7.78 -4.72
N ARG A 200 -15.22 -7.00 -5.80
CA ARG A 200 -14.13 -6.81 -6.76
C ARG A 200 -14.04 -5.33 -7.11
N HIS A 201 -12.83 -4.81 -7.07
CA HIS A 201 -12.50 -3.47 -7.53
C HIS A 201 -11.43 -3.56 -8.62
N GLU A 202 -11.57 -2.73 -9.65
CA GLU A 202 -10.58 -2.60 -10.72
C GLU A 202 -10.07 -1.16 -10.73
N THR A 203 -8.76 -1.03 -10.67
CA THR A 203 -8.06 0.24 -10.84
C THR A 203 -7.40 0.25 -12.19
N TYR A 204 -7.62 1.31 -12.96
CA TYR A 204 -6.96 1.55 -14.25
C TYR A 204 -5.98 2.70 -14.05
N TYR A 205 -4.69 2.44 -14.27
CA TYR A 205 -3.68 3.46 -14.11
C TYR A 205 -3.53 4.28 -15.39
N SER A 206 -3.40 5.61 -15.25
CA SER A 206 -3.13 6.49 -16.38
C SER A 206 -1.68 6.36 -16.85
N ARG A 207 -1.46 6.26 -18.16
CA ARG A 207 -0.10 6.32 -18.74
C ARG A 207 0.42 7.75 -18.71
N THR A 208 1.11 8.15 -17.64
CA THR A 208 1.85 9.42 -17.60
C THR A 208 3.29 9.19 -18.03
N GLY A 209 3.48 8.90 -19.32
CA GLY A 209 4.78 8.92 -19.99
C GLY A 209 4.88 10.16 -20.86
N GLY A 210 5.50 11.21 -20.34
CA GLY A 210 5.79 12.43 -21.10
C GLY A 210 7.04 12.23 -21.94
N ASP A 211 6.90 11.80 -23.19
CA ASP A 211 7.90 12.08 -24.21
C ASP A 211 7.81 13.58 -24.56
N ALA A 212 8.38 14.43 -23.71
CA ALA A 212 8.81 15.73 -24.15
C ALA A 212 10.00 15.49 -25.10
N ALA A 213 9.68 15.26 -26.38
CA ALA A 213 10.64 15.35 -27.45
C ALA A 213 11.37 16.69 -27.31
N ALA A 214 12.63 16.63 -26.87
CA ALA A 214 13.53 17.77 -26.93
C ALA A 214 13.57 18.17 -28.40
N THR A 215 12.87 19.27 -28.72
CA THR A 215 12.95 19.91 -30.03
C THR A 215 14.42 20.29 -30.19
N GLN A 216 15.08 19.60 -31.12
CA GLN A 216 16.42 19.93 -31.56
C GLN A 216 16.27 21.21 -32.40
N ASP A 217 16.51 22.37 -31.78
CA ASP A 217 16.59 23.63 -32.52
C ASP A 217 17.79 23.59 -33.48
N ASN A 218 17.52 23.94 -34.73
CA ASN A 218 18.49 24.10 -35.82
C ASN A 218 19.31 25.39 -35.67
#